data_AF-A0A662M696-F1
#
_entry.id   AF-A0A662M696-F1
#
_cell.length_a   1.000
_cell.length_b   1.000
_cell.length_c   1.000
_cell.angle_alpha   90.00
_cell.angle_beta   90.00
_cell.angle_gamma   90.00
#
_symmetry.space_group_name_H-M   'P 1'
#
loop_
_entity.id
_entity.type
_entity.pdbx_description
1 polymer ?
#
loop_
_entity_poly.entity_id
_entity_poly.type
_entity_poly.pdbx_seq_one_letter_code
_entity_poly.pdbx_strand_id
1 'polypeptide(L)' 'MAELAKAPVARLIQKAGAKRISAAAVEKMVELAEEYITKVARRAVELAKHAGRVTVKEEDIKLAAEELR' A
#
# COMPACT_ATOMS: atom_id res chain seq x y z
N MET A 1 15.70 1.89 3.63
CA MET A 1 15.63 1.31 2.27
C MET A 1 14.17 1.20 1.93
N ALA A 2 13.76 1.63 0.74
CA ALA A 2 12.40 1.34 0.27
C ALA A 2 12.27 -0.17 0.02
N GLU A 3 11.23 -0.78 0.57
CA GLU A 3 10.82 -2.18 0.36
C GLU A 3 10.22 -2.35 -1.04
N LEU A 4 9.53 -1.33 -1.55
CA LEU A 4 8.93 -1.35 -2.88
C LEU A 4 9.94 -0.97 -3.98
N ALA A 5 9.98 -1.79 -5.03
CA ALA A 5 10.76 -1.49 -6.22
C ALA A 5 10.20 -0.26 -6.97
N LYS A 6 11.08 0.68 -7.31
CA LYS A 6 10.73 1.92 -8.02
C LYS A 6 10.12 1.68 -9.42
N ALA A 7 10.60 0.67 -10.15
CA ALA A 7 10.19 0.44 -11.54
C ALA A 7 8.69 0.05 -11.70
N PRO A 8 8.14 -0.90 -10.91
CA PRO A 8 6.69 -1.12 -10.86
C PRO A 8 5.88 0.13 -10.54
N VAL A 9 6.31 0.94 -9.55
CA VAL A 9 5.62 2.18 -9.18
C VAL A 9 5.62 3.19 -10.33
N ALA A 10 6.76 3.40 -10.99
CA ALA A 10 6.84 4.24 -12.17
C ALA A 10 5.89 3.77 -13.30
N ARG A 11 5.78 2.45 -13.54
CA ARG A 11 4.82 1.90 -14.51
C ARG A 11 3.37 2.17 -14.14
N LEU A 12 3.02 2.14 -12.85
CA LEU A 12 1.67 2.51 -12.39
C LEU A 12 1.39 4.00 -12.63
N ILE A 13 2.34 4.87 -12.32
CA ILE A 13 2.22 6.31 -12.59
C ILE A 13 2.06 6.57 -14.11
N GLN A 14 2.80 5.84 -14.95
CA GLN A 14 2.68 5.95 -16.41
C GLN A 14 1.31 5.45 -16.91
N LYS A 15 0.80 4.33 -16.38
CA LYS A 15 -0.54 3.82 -16.68
C LYS A 15 -1.65 4.77 -16.24
N ALA A 16 -1.41 5.59 -15.21
CA ALA A 16 -2.31 6.67 -14.81
C ALA A 16 -2.29 7.87 -15.77
N GLY A 17 -1.45 7.85 -16.83
CA GLY A 17 -1.42 8.87 -17.88
C GLY A 17 -0.18 9.77 -17.87
N ALA A 18 0.78 9.55 -16.96
CA ALA A 18 1.99 10.35 -16.94
C ALA A 18 2.89 10.06 -18.15
N LYS A 19 3.21 11.09 -18.95
CA LYS A 19 4.13 10.98 -20.10
C LYS A 19 5.60 10.97 -19.69
N ARG A 20 5.95 11.69 -18.63
CA ARG A 20 7.30 11.78 -18.04
C ARG A 20 7.17 11.77 -16.53
N ILE A 21 8.11 11.14 -15.85
CA ILE A 21 8.10 10.98 -14.40
C ILE A 21 9.53 11.24 -13.90
N SER A 22 9.69 12.15 -12.95
CA SER A 22 11.01 12.39 -12.33
C SER A 22 11.36 11.29 -11.35
N ALA A 23 12.65 11.03 -11.13
CA ALA A 23 13.10 10.04 -10.15
C ALA A 23 12.58 10.37 -8.74
N ALA A 24 12.60 11.65 -8.35
CA ALA A 24 12.08 12.12 -7.08
C ALA A 24 10.56 11.89 -6.92
N ALA A 25 9.77 12.02 -7.99
CA ALA A 25 8.34 11.71 -7.94
C ALA A 25 8.09 10.22 -7.72
N VAL A 26 8.89 9.34 -8.34
CA VAL A 26 8.81 7.89 -8.10
C VAL A 26 9.18 7.57 -6.66
N GLU A 27 10.24 8.18 -6.13
CA GLU A 27 10.65 8.02 -4.72
C GLU A 27 9.56 8.44 -3.75
N LYS A 28 8.95 9.60 -3.98
CA LYS A 28 7.88 10.09 -3.11
C LYS A 28 6.65 9.19 -3.17
N MET A 29 6.31 8.69 -4.36
CA MET A 29 5.19 7.76 -4.52
C MET A 29 5.44 6.44 -3.80
N VAL A 30 6.67 5.92 -3.84
CA VAL A 30 7.06 4.71 -3.10
C VAL A 30 6.89 4.92 -1.60
N GLU A 31 7.39 6.03 -1.06
CA GLU A 31 7.26 6.37 0.36
C GLU A 31 5.79 6.41 0.81
N LEU A 32 4.95 7.12 0.06
CA LEU A 32 3.52 7.23 0.36
C LEU A 32 2.79 5.89 0.23
N ALA A 33 3.15 5.07 -0.75
CA ALA A 33 2.57 3.74 -0.93
C ALA A 33 2.92 2.83 0.25
N GLU A 34 4.18 2.84 0.71
CA GLU A 34 4.62 2.07 1.87
C GLU A 34 3.92 2.50 3.16
N GLU A 35 3.76 3.81 3.37
CA GLU A 35 3.03 4.34 4.51
C GLU A 35 1.57 3.86 4.52
N TYR A 36 0.89 3.98 3.38
CA TYR A 36 -0.49 3.54 3.25
C TYR A 36 -0.64 2.02 3.44
N ILE A 37 0.19 1.22 2.77
CA ILE A 37 0.19 -0.25 2.91
C ILE A 37 0.43 -0.64 4.37
N THR A 38 1.38 0.00 5.05
CA THR A 38 1.68 -0.27 6.47
C THR A 38 0.48 0.06 7.35
N LYS A 39 -0.20 1.18 7.10
CA LYS A 39 -1.40 1.57 7.85
C LYS A 39 -2.52 0.54 7.69
N VAL A 40 -2.81 0.13 6.45
CA VAL A 40 -3.82 -0.90 6.14
C VAL A 40 -3.43 -2.24 6.76
N ALA A 41 -2.17 -2.66 6.64
CA ALA A 41 -1.69 -3.92 7.19
C ALA A 41 -1.82 -3.99 8.72
N ARG A 42 -1.45 -2.92 9.43
CA ARG A 42 -1.61 -2.83 10.90
C ARG A 42 -3.08 -3.04 11.28
N ARG A 43 -3.99 -2.33 10.60
CA ARG A 43 -5.41 -2.43 10.88
C ARG A 43 -5.97 -3.82 10.55
N ALA A 44 -5.57 -4.41 9.44
CA ALA A 44 -5.99 -5.77 9.06
C ALA A 44 -5.49 -6.83 10.07
N VAL A 45 -4.29 -6.65 10.64
CA VAL A 45 -3.77 -7.51 11.72
C VAL A 45 -4.63 -7.39 12.98
N GLU A 46 -5.04 -6.18 13.36
CA GLU A 46 -5.95 -5.98 14.50
C GLU A 46 -7.31 -6.66 14.28
N LEU A 47 -7.87 -6.53 13.08
CA LEU A 47 -9.14 -7.17 12.70
C LEU A 47 -9.04 -8.69 12.77
N ALA A 48 -7.98 -9.27 12.20
CA ALA A 48 -7.72 -10.71 12.30
C ALA A 48 -7.60 -11.16 13.76
N LYS A 49 -6.88 -10.39 14.59
CA LYS A 49 -6.71 -10.67 16.02
C LYS A 49 -8.03 -10.60 16.79
N HIS A 50 -8.88 -9.62 16.53
CA HIS A 50 -10.23 -9.53 17.12
C HIS A 50 -11.11 -10.71 16.74
N ALA A 51 -10.94 -11.25 15.54
CA ALA A 51 -11.61 -12.47 15.09
C ALA A 51 -10.96 -13.77 15.62
N GLY A 52 -9.96 -13.68 16.52
CA GLY A 52 -9.26 -14.83 17.09
C GLY A 52 -8.31 -15.55 16.12
N ARG A 53 -7.97 -14.93 14.99
CA ARG A 53 -7.10 -15.49 13.95
C ARG A 53 -5.72 -14.84 13.98
N VAL A 54 -4.69 -15.62 13.65
CA VAL A 54 -3.32 -15.10 13.39
C VAL A 54 -3.06 -14.89 11.90
N THR A 55 -3.88 -15.51 11.04
CA THR A 55 -3.81 -15.34 9.58
C THR A 55 -4.70 -14.19 9.16
N VAL A 56 -4.09 -13.16 8.57
CA VAL A 56 -4.79 -12.07 7.89
C VAL A 56 -5.40 -12.60 6.58
N LYS A 57 -6.69 -12.38 6.39
CA LYS A 57 -7.45 -12.75 5.19
C LYS A 57 -7.73 -11.54 4.32
N GLU A 58 -8.17 -11.81 3.09
CA GLU A 58 -8.62 -10.77 2.15
C GLU A 58 -9.69 -9.85 2.74
N GLU A 59 -10.64 -10.41 3.50
CA GLU A 59 -11.72 -9.68 4.19
C GLU A 59 -11.17 -8.64 5.18
N ASP A 60 -10.11 -8.98 5.92
CA ASP A 60 -9.47 -8.07 6.88
C ASP A 60 -8.80 -6.89 6.16
N ILE A 61 -8.17 -7.16 5.01
CA ILE A 61 -7.53 -6.12 4.18
C ILE A 61 -8.59 -5.19 3.56
N LYS A 62 -9.69 -5.75 3.03
CA LYS A 62 -10.79 -4.96 2.45
C LYS A 62 -11.41 -4.05 3.50
N LEU A 63 -11.78 -4.60 4.65
CA LEU A 63 -12.39 -3.82 5.73
C LEU A 63 -11.42 -2.75 6.26
N ALA A 64 -10.15 -3.10 6.48
CA ALA A 64 -9.14 -2.13 6.88
C ALA A 64 -8.98 -0.98 5.87
N ALA A 65 -8.96 -1.29 4.57
CA ALA A 65 -8.87 -0.28 3.52
C ALA A 65 -10.13 0.59 3.44
N GLU A 66 -11.32 0.03 3.69
CA GLU A 66 -12.58 0.79 3.73
C GLU A 66 -12.66 1.73 4.94
N GLU A 67 -12.22 1.28 6.12
CA GLU A 67 -12.17 2.12 7.34
C GLU A 67 -11.13 3.26 7.25
N LEU A 68 -10.14 3.13 6.37
CA LEU A 68 -9.04 4.09 6.21
C LEU A 68 -9.19 5.02 5.01
N ARG A 69 -10.26 4.86 4.21
CA ARG A 69 -10.65 5.81 3.16
C ARG A 69 -11.11 7.14 3.75
#